data_AF-A0A4Y8WNQ7-F1
#
_entry.id   AF-A0A4Y8WNQ7-F1
#
_cell.length_a   1.000
_cell.length_b   1.000
_cell.length_c   1.000
_cell.angle_alpha   90.00
_cell.angle_beta   90.00
_cell.angle_gamma   90.00
#
_symmetry.space_group_name_H-M   'P 1'
#
loop_
_entity.id
_entity.type
_entity.pdbx_description
1 polymer ?
#
loop_
_entity_poly.entity_id
_entity_poly.type
_entity_poly.pdbx_seq_one_letter_code
_entity_poly.pdbx_strand_id
1 'polypeptide(L)'
;MKNIKFVITIVFAISLLGCSTPNHEQPKRKDKTETMEGTPIIPQDPSTPNYQKTMSNLPDNLYACGSRTVFPYLILDSKKLSEGSFANAPGKMFDNHTYIFNFSTVPFIVSGENAPGLTTYIKATKKALASAEHAKSKGLIHECYSYGFQDSTSKITLHLPIALDPLKERQLSEKWKNVFYAEYYFINFSVEAKVKTYTSFSDRVYVSDIYWGSYARIVVATNYKREKVFEAFNERLSNSRSKKWDEILQDQNYELYISLSHVPDSGKPVDSSQFFSVVVGDKPEPKPIFFTVK
;
A
#
# COMPACT_ATOMS: atom_id res chain seq x y z
N MET A 1 -8.05 -49.85 -9.33
CA MET A 1 -9.39 -50.00 -8.70
C MET A 1 -9.72 -48.76 -7.89
N LYS A 2 -10.91 -48.21 -8.15
CA LYS A 2 -11.77 -47.35 -7.31
C LYS A 2 -11.25 -45.99 -6.82
N ASN A 3 -11.81 -44.97 -7.47
CA ASN A 3 -12.19 -43.64 -6.96
C ASN A 3 -12.79 -43.70 -5.55
N ILE A 4 -12.48 -42.70 -4.71
CA ILE A 4 -13.43 -42.19 -3.71
C ILE A 4 -13.44 -40.66 -3.78
N LYS A 5 -14.59 -40.13 -4.23
CA LYS A 5 -15.04 -38.76 -4.01
C LYS A 5 -15.46 -38.64 -2.54
N PHE A 6 -15.26 -37.48 -1.92
CA PHE A 6 -16.16 -37.06 -0.85
C PHE A 6 -16.67 -35.64 -1.05
N VAL A 7 -17.97 -35.54 -0.87
CA VAL A 7 -18.86 -34.41 -1.06
C VAL A 7 -19.06 -33.71 0.29
N ILE A 8 -19.32 -32.41 0.18
CA ILE A 8 -19.58 -31.34 1.16
C ILE A 8 -20.67 -31.71 2.20
N THR A 9 -20.57 -31.15 3.42
CA THR A 9 -21.77 -30.69 4.15
C THR A 9 -21.40 -29.49 5.07
N ILE A 10 -22.07 -28.36 4.83
CA ILE A 10 -22.13 -27.18 5.71
C ILE A 10 -23.38 -27.36 6.58
N VAL A 11 -23.28 -27.14 7.89
CA VAL A 11 -24.44 -26.99 8.78
C VAL A 11 -24.28 -25.73 9.62
N PHE A 12 -25.24 -24.81 9.45
CA PHE A 12 -25.51 -23.67 10.33
C PHE A 12 -26.20 -24.17 11.60
N ALA A 13 -25.83 -23.61 12.76
CA ALA A 13 -26.68 -23.64 13.95
C ALA A 13 -26.74 -22.24 14.56
N ILE A 14 -27.94 -21.65 14.46
CA ILE A 14 -28.38 -20.47 15.20
C ILE A 14 -28.78 -20.94 16.60
N SER A 15 -28.41 -20.19 17.64
CA SER A 15 -29.10 -20.24 18.93
C SER A 15 -29.15 -18.84 19.52
N LEU A 16 -30.31 -18.21 19.33
CA LEU A 16 -30.84 -17.17 20.19
C LEU A 16 -31.38 -17.83 21.44
N LEU A 17 -31.04 -17.32 22.63
CA LEU A 17 -31.92 -17.27 23.79
C LEU A 17 -31.36 -16.25 24.78
N GLY A 18 -32.11 -15.17 24.96
CA GLY A 18 -31.86 -14.19 26.02
C GLY A 18 -32.42 -14.65 27.37
N CYS A 19 -31.91 -14.04 28.43
CA CYS A 19 -32.62 -13.84 29.68
C CYS A 19 -32.14 -12.54 30.33
N SER A 20 -33.07 -11.85 30.96
CA SER A 20 -33.10 -10.41 31.22
C SER A 20 -33.00 -10.06 32.72
N THR A 21 -32.29 -8.94 32.99
CA THR A 21 -32.54 -7.87 34.02
C THR A 21 -32.32 -8.20 35.51
N PRO A 22 -32.01 -7.21 36.42
CA PRO A 22 -32.38 -5.78 36.33
C PRO A 22 -31.34 -4.70 36.74
N ASN A 23 -31.67 -3.50 36.23
CA ASN A 23 -31.38 -2.13 36.66
C ASN A 23 -30.52 -1.86 37.89
N HIS A 24 -29.47 -1.06 37.68
CA HIS A 24 -29.16 0.07 38.56
C HIS A 24 -29.02 1.34 37.71
N GLU A 25 -29.95 2.27 37.88
CA GLU A 25 -29.88 3.62 37.31
C GLU A 25 -28.75 4.41 37.97
N GLN A 26 -27.90 5.03 37.15
CA GLN A 26 -27.10 6.19 37.52
C GLN A 26 -27.13 7.24 36.39
N PRO A 27 -26.99 8.53 36.73
CA PRO A 27 -27.66 9.61 36.03
C PRO A 27 -26.99 10.03 34.71
N LYS A 28 -27.86 10.45 33.79
CA LYS A 28 -27.58 10.98 32.45
C LYS A 28 -26.46 12.02 32.44
N ARG A 29 -25.32 11.66 31.86
CA ARG A 29 -24.41 12.62 31.23
C ARG A 29 -24.76 12.66 29.74
N LYS A 30 -25.23 13.82 29.26
CA LYS A 30 -25.31 14.11 27.83
C LYS A 30 -23.88 14.31 27.34
N ASP A 31 -23.19 13.22 27.01
CA ASP A 31 -22.06 13.31 26.11
C ASP A 31 -22.64 13.39 24.70
N LYS A 32 -22.52 14.57 24.09
CA LYS A 32 -22.70 14.74 22.65
C LYS A 32 -21.62 13.89 21.99
N THR A 33 -21.96 12.65 21.65
CA THR A 33 -21.29 11.99 20.54
C THR A 33 -21.69 12.79 19.31
N GLU A 34 -20.85 13.74 18.93
CA GLU A 34 -20.78 14.16 17.53
C GLU A 34 -20.41 12.90 16.76
N THR A 35 -21.43 12.15 16.32
CA THR A 35 -21.30 11.36 15.12
C THR A 35 -20.78 12.32 14.08
N MET A 36 -19.49 12.20 13.74
CA MET A 36 -19.01 12.69 12.46
C MET A 36 -19.91 11.99 11.44
N GLU A 37 -20.97 12.68 11.00
CA GLU A 37 -21.65 12.37 9.77
C GLU A 37 -20.55 12.44 8.72
N GLY A 38 -19.99 11.28 8.38
CA GLY A 38 -19.16 11.16 7.21
C GLY A 38 -20.01 11.69 6.07
N THR A 39 -19.56 12.79 5.47
CA THR A 39 -20.16 13.32 4.25
C THR A 39 -20.45 12.12 3.35
N PRO A 40 -21.71 11.94 2.89
CA PRO A 40 -22.03 10.81 2.02
C PRO A 40 -21.00 10.79 0.89
N ILE A 41 -20.26 9.69 0.75
CA ILE A 41 -19.38 9.51 -0.40
C ILE A 41 -20.31 9.48 -1.60
N ILE A 42 -20.48 10.63 -2.28
CA ILE A 42 -21.23 10.70 -3.52
C ILE A 42 -20.48 9.76 -4.47
N PRO A 43 -21.11 8.69 -4.97
CA PRO A 43 -20.49 7.86 -5.99
C PRO A 43 -20.26 8.75 -7.19
N GLN A 44 -19.01 9.14 -7.45
CA GLN A 44 -18.68 9.84 -8.67
C GLN A 44 -18.85 8.86 -9.84
N ASP A 45 -19.42 9.34 -10.95
CA ASP A 45 -19.61 8.54 -12.15
C ASP A 45 -18.25 8.37 -12.86
N PRO A 46 -17.77 7.14 -13.12
CA PRO A 46 -16.52 6.90 -13.84
C PRO A 46 -16.49 7.44 -15.28
N SER A 47 -17.62 7.93 -15.82
CA SER A 47 -17.67 8.69 -17.08
C SER A 47 -17.03 10.08 -16.99
N THR A 48 -16.91 10.65 -15.78
CA THR A 48 -16.42 12.02 -15.56
C THR A 48 -14.91 12.16 -15.80
N PRO A 49 -14.45 13.28 -16.41
CA PRO A 49 -13.02 13.60 -16.51
C PRO A 49 -12.37 13.67 -15.14
N ASN A 50 -11.18 13.09 -15.01
CA ASN A 50 -10.39 13.09 -13.78
C ASN A 50 -11.05 12.38 -12.58
N TYR A 51 -11.95 11.44 -12.84
CA TYR A 51 -12.51 10.56 -11.80
C TYR A 51 -11.38 9.86 -11.02
N GLN A 52 -11.47 9.90 -9.70
CA GLN A 52 -10.56 9.18 -8.80
C GLN A 52 -11.33 8.60 -7.62
N LYS A 53 -11.10 7.32 -7.34
CA LYS A 53 -11.54 6.67 -6.11
C LYS A 53 -10.32 6.19 -5.35
N THR A 54 -10.29 6.51 -4.06
CA THR A 54 -9.24 6.06 -3.15
C THR A 54 -9.88 5.51 -1.88
N MET A 55 -9.36 4.39 -1.41
CA MET A 55 -9.58 3.89 -0.07
C MET A 55 -8.22 3.60 0.57
N SER A 56 -7.88 4.31 1.65
CA SER A 56 -6.60 4.20 2.34
C SER A 56 -6.80 4.36 3.84
N ASN A 57 -6.13 3.51 4.61
CA ASN A 57 -5.97 3.65 6.06
C ASN A 57 -4.50 3.94 6.43
N LEU A 58 -3.74 4.46 5.47
CA LEU A 58 -2.35 4.86 5.67
C LEU A 58 -2.27 6.32 6.18
N PRO A 59 -1.17 6.71 6.88
CA PRO A 59 -0.95 8.10 7.26
C PRO A 59 -0.82 9.03 6.05
N ASP A 60 -1.14 10.31 6.23
CA ASP A 60 -1.04 11.31 5.16
C ASP A 60 0.42 11.73 4.84
N ASN A 61 1.35 11.53 5.78
CA ASN A 61 2.75 11.99 5.70
C ASN A 61 3.71 10.89 5.21
N LEU A 62 3.35 10.18 4.14
CA LEU A 62 4.16 9.10 3.58
C LEU A 62 5.14 9.57 2.50
N TYR A 63 6.35 9.03 2.59
CA TYR A 63 7.40 9.16 1.59
C TYR A 63 7.76 7.79 1.03
N ALA A 64 8.01 7.71 -0.28
CA ALA A 64 8.39 6.45 -0.91
C ALA A 64 9.85 6.07 -0.60
N CYS A 65 10.09 4.82 -0.21
CA CYS A 65 11.45 4.32 0.03
C CYS A 65 12.30 4.26 -1.26
N GLY A 66 11.68 3.93 -2.40
CA GLY A 66 12.36 3.77 -3.69
C GLY A 66 13.45 2.69 -3.67
N SER A 67 14.52 2.88 -4.47
CA SER A 67 15.72 2.02 -4.49
C SER A 67 16.73 2.35 -3.38
N ARG A 68 16.40 3.29 -2.48
CA ARG A 68 17.36 3.88 -1.55
C ARG A 68 17.44 3.11 -0.24
N THR A 69 18.61 3.18 0.40
CA THR A 69 18.90 2.53 1.68
C THR A 69 18.29 3.30 2.85
N VAL A 70 16.97 3.36 2.92
CA VAL A 70 16.21 3.98 4.02
C VAL A 70 16.10 3.01 5.19
N PHE A 71 16.37 3.49 6.40
CA PHE A 71 16.25 2.72 7.64
C PHE A 71 15.73 3.63 8.78
N PRO A 72 15.07 3.07 9.81
CA PRO A 72 14.58 3.88 10.93
C PRO A 72 15.75 4.58 11.63
N TYR A 73 15.50 5.76 12.21
CA TYR A 73 16.53 6.66 12.79
C TYR A 73 17.44 7.37 11.77
N LEU A 74 17.32 7.13 10.47
CA LEU A 74 18.06 7.89 9.46
C LEU A 74 17.68 9.38 9.54
N ILE A 75 18.67 10.25 9.72
CA ILE A 75 18.47 11.70 9.77
C ILE A 75 18.50 12.28 8.36
N LEU A 76 17.46 13.05 8.04
CA LEU A 76 17.25 13.67 6.73
C LEU A 76 17.16 15.20 6.89
N ASP A 77 17.54 15.90 5.83
CA ASP A 77 17.30 17.34 5.67
C ASP A 77 15.82 17.58 5.32
N SER A 78 15.12 18.31 6.19
CA SER A 78 13.68 18.61 6.05
C SER A 78 13.35 19.45 4.80
N LYS A 79 14.25 20.36 4.40
CA LYS A 79 14.05 21.19 3.20
C LYS A 79 14.18 20.34 1.95
N LYS A 80 15.19 19.48 1.89
CA LYS A 80 15.37 18.55 0.76
C LYS A 80 14.19 17.59 0.63
N LEU A 81 13.68 17.11 1.77
CA LEU A 81 12.50 16.26 1.80
C LEU A 81 11.26 16.95 1.22
N SER A 82 11.04 18.23 1.53
CA SER A 82 9.96 19.03 0.95
C SER A 82 10.11 19.28 -0.57
N GLU A 83 11.35 19.27 -1.07
CA GLU A 83 11.68 19.36 -2.49
C GLU A 83 11.57 17.99 -3.22
N GLY A 84 11.16 16.93 -2.51
CA GLY A 84 11.05 15.57 -3.07
C GLY A 84 12.38 14.81 -3.17
N SER A 85 13.44 15.27 -2.50
CA SER A 85 14.77 14.67 -2.50
C SER A 85 15.18 14.16 -1.11
N PHE A 86 15.86 13.02 -1.07
CA PHE A 86 16.44 12.48 0.16
C PHE A 86 17.93 12.79 0.21
N ALA A 87 18.33 13.69 1.10
CA ALA A 87 19.73 13.94 1.42
C ALA A 87 19.98 13.59 2.89
N ASN A 88 21.00 12.77 3.12
CA ASN A 88 21.43 12.45 4.48
C ASN A 88 21.99 13.72 5.12
N ALA A 89 21.45 14.09 6.28
CA ALA A 89 22.01 15.18 7.06
C ALA A 89 23.09 14.60 8.01
N PRO A 90 24.31 15.17 8.02
CA PRO A 90 25.35 14.73 8.95
C PRO A 90 24.94 14.98 10.40
N GLY A 91 25.10 13.98 11.26
CA GLY A 91 24.76 14.10 12.68
C GLY A 91 25.17 12.87 13.49
N LYS A 92 25.36 13.06 14.80
CA LYS A 92 25.60 11.95 15.73
C LYS A 92 24.32 11.12 15.81
N MET A 93 24.44 9.82 15.55
CA MET A 93 23.32 8.89 15.65
C MET A 93 22.99 8.59 17.12
N PHE A 94 21.79 8.06 17.36
CA PHE A 94 21.32 7.66 18.68
C PHE A 94 22.26 6.60 19.29
N ASP A 95 22.70 6.80 20.55
CA ASP A 95 23.67 5.89 21.19
C ASP A 95 23.05 4.51 21.52
N ASN A 96 21.74 4.46 21.77
CA ASN A 96 20.95 3.24 21.95
C ASN A 96 19.70 3.30 21.07
N HIS A 97 19.29 2.16 20.51
CA HIS A 97 18.10 2.10 19.67
C HIS A 97 17.33 0.79 19.79
N THR A 98 16.03 0.88 19.51
CA THR A 98 15.13 -0.27 19.47
C THR A 98 14.30 -0.21 18.19
N TYR A 99 14.29 -1.29 17.43
CA TYR A 99 13.38 -1.49 16.31
C TYR A 99 12.17 -2.27 16.80
N ILE A 100 10.98 -1.73 16.58
CA ILE A 100 9.71 -2.40 16.91
C ILE A 100 9.05 -2.80 15.59
N PHE A 101 9.03 -4.10 15.31
CA PHE A 101 8.39 -4.67 14.12
C PHE A 101 6.93 -4.96 14.46
N ASN A 102 6.03 -4.11 13.97
CA ASN A 102 4.59 -4.21 14.22
C ASN A 102 3.95 -5.12 13.17
N PHE A 103 3.85 -6.41 13.49
CA PHE A 103 3.08 -7.39 12.72
C PHE A 103 1.59 -7.37 13.11
N SER A 104 0.74 -7.96 12.28
CA SER A 104 -0.72 -8.07 12.54
C SER A 104 -1.09 -8.84 13.82
N THR A 105 -0.19 -9.68 14.35
CA THR A 105 -0.44 -10.49 15.55
C THR A 105 0.13 -9.82 16.80
N VAL A 106 1.46 -9.76 16.89
CA VAL A 106 2.20 -9.26 18.06
C VAL A 106 3.45 -8.51 17.58
N PRO A 107 3.85 -7.40 18.23
CA PRO A 107 5.09 -6.72 17.91
C PRO A 107 6.33 -7.55 18.27
N PHE A 108 7.34 -7.54 17.40
CA PHE A 108 8.66 -8.12 17.66
C PHE A 108 9.69 -7.02 17.91
N ILE A 109 10.40 -7.09 19.03
CA ILE A 109 11.29 -6.02 19.48
C ILE A 109 12.75 -6.45 19.34
N VAL A 110 13.56 -5.63 18.65
CA VAL A 110 15.01 -5.83 18.53
C VAL A 110 15.74 -4.62 19.07
N SER A 111 16.45 -4.79 20.18
CA SER A 111 17.39 -3.79 20.69
C SER A 111 18.73 -3.92 19.98
N GLY A 112 19.32 -2.80 19.57
CA GLY A 112 20.65 -2.75 18.99
C GLY A 112 21.70 -2.29 20.01
N GLU A 113 22.83 -2.98 20.03
CA GLU A 113 23.97 -2.69 20.93
C GLU A 113 24.95 -1.64 20.37
N ASN A 114 24.68 -1.11 19.17
CA ASN A 114 25.51 -0.13 18.46
C ASN A 114 24.65 1.07 18.01
N ALA A 115 25.28 2.10 17.45
CA ALA A 115 24.54 3.15 16.75
C ALA A 115 23.62 2.55 15.67
N PRO A 116 22.39 3.09 15.49
CA PRO A 116 21.50 2.63 14.42
C PRO A 116 22.17 2.85 13.07
N GLY A 117 21.83 2.03 12.09
CA GLY A 117 22.47 2.08 10.79
C GLY A 117 21.96 0.98 9.89
N LEU A 118 22.10 1.16 8.58
CA LEU A 118 21.59 0.23 7.57
C LEU A 118 21.96 -1.22 7.85
N THR A 119 23.24 -1.50 8.18
CA THR A 119 23.71 -2.86 8.47
C THR A 119 23.03 -3.46 9.70
N THR A 120 22.86 -2.67 10.77
CA THR A 120 22.17 -3.13 12.00
C THR A 120 20.70 -3.38 11.75
N TYR A 121 20.06 -2.51 10.96
CA TYR A 121 18.67 -2.64 10.56
C TYR A 121 18.45 -3.88 9.69
N ILE A 122 19.27 -4.13 8.67
CA ILE A 122 19.18 -5.35 7.84
C ILE A 122 19.28 -6.62 8.71
N LYS A 123 20.20 -6.64 9.69
CA LYS A 123 20.31 -7.77 10.63
C LYS A 123 19.06 -7.92 11.50
N ALA A 124 18.52 -6.82 12.01
CA ALA A 124 17.28 -6.83 12.81
C ALA A 124 16.08 -7.34 12.00
N THR A 125 15.93 -6.88 10.75
CA THR A 125 14.86 -7.32 9.86
C THR A 125 14.96 -8.81 9.55
N LYS A 126 16.16 -9.32 9.26
CA LYS A 126 16.36 -10.76 9.05
C LYS A 126 15.98 -11.57 10.30
N LYS A 127 16.33 -11.09 11.49
CA LYS A 127 15.97 -11.74 12.76
C LYS A 127 14.45 -11.75 12.98
N ALA A 128 13.77 -10.63 12.72
CA ALA A 128 12.33 -10.52 12.85
C ALA A 128 11.59 -11.46 11.88
N LEU A 129 11.97 -11.46 10.60
CA LEU A 129 11.36 -12.32 9.57
C LEU A 129 11.64 -13.81 9.78
N ALA A 130 12.80 -14.17 10.35
CA ALA A 130 13.14 -15.56 10.65
C ALA A 130 12.40 -16.12 11.88
N SER A 131 11.75 -15.28 12.69
CA SER A 131 11.02 -15.75 13.86
C SER A 131 9.78 -16.55 13.44
N ALA A 132 9.62 -17.76 14.00
CA ALA A 132 8.65 -18.76 13.54
C ALA A 132 7.17 -18.33 13.64
N GLU A 133 6.85 -17.39 14.55
CA GLU A 133 5.51 -16.82 14.71
C GLU A 133 5.17 -15.79 13.62
N HIS A 134 6.17 -15.07 13.10
CA HIS A 134 5.98 -14.00 12.11
C HIS A 134 6.27 -14.45 10.67
N ALA A 135 7.07 -15.51 10.48
CA ALA A 135 7.23 -16.18 9.18
C ALA A 135 5.90 -16.75 8.64
N LYS A 136 4.91 -16.99 9.51
CA LYS A 136 3.57 -17.48 9.15
C LYS A 136 2.52 -16.38 9.04
N SER A 137 2.79 -15.18 9.57
CA SER A 137 1.81 -14.09 9.52
C SER A 137 1.80 -13.46 8.13
N LYS A 138 1.05 -14.06 7.21
CA LYS A 138 0.59 -13.44 5.95
C LYS A 138 -0.41 -12.30 6.20
N GLY A 139 -0.61 -11.88 7.45
CA GLY A 139 -1.59 -10.86 7.82
C GLY A 139 -1.28 -9.51 7.21
N LEU A 140 -2.34 -8.81 6.85
CA LEU A 140 -2.31 -7.47 6.29
C LEU A 140 -2.66 -6.48 7.41
N ILE A 141 -1.83 -5.46 7.64
CA ILE A 141 -2.12 -4.40 8.61
C ILE A 141 -2.75 -3.18 7.95
N HIS A 142 -2.41 -2.90 6.69
CA HIS A 142 -3.05 -1.86 5.89
C HIS A 142 -3.25 -2.34 4.45
N GLU A 143 -4.41 -2.01 3.91
CA GLU A 143 -4.70 -2.07 2.48
C GLU A 143 -4.99 -0.66 1.99
N CYS A 144 -4.38 -0.30 0.87
CA CYS A 144 -4.73 0.90 0.14
C CYS A 144 -4.96 0.55 -1.32
N TYR A 145 -6.07 0.99 -1.88
CA TYR A 145 -6.28 0.95 -3.31
C TYR A 145 -6.71 2.32 -3.82
N SER A 146 -6.26 2.65 -5.03
CA SER A 146 -6.72 3.82 -5.76
C SER A 146 -6.89 3.48 -7.23
N TYR A 147 -7.91 3.99 -7.89
CA TYR A 147 -8.04 3.93 -9.34
C TYR A 147 -8.73 5.16 -9.88
N GLY A 148 -8.54 5.43 -11.17
CA GLY A 148 -9.16 6.58 -11.80
C GLY A 148 -8.87 6.72 -13.29
N PHE A 149 -9.33 7.84 -13.81
CA PHE A 149 -9.10 8.27 -15.19
C PHE A 149 -8.43 9.63 -15.20
N GLN A 150 -7.58 9.87 -16.20
CA GLN A 150 -7.02 11.19 -16.47
C GLN A 150 -7.04 11.45 -17.97
N ASP A 151 -7.14 12.72 -18.34
CA ASP A 151 -6.99 13.15 -19.72
C ASP A 151 -5.53 13.01 -20.16
N SER A 152 -5.28 12.72 -21.44
CA SER A 152 -3.93 12.46 -21.96
C SER A 152 -2.97 13.65 -21.90
N THR A 153 -3.49 14.86 -21.70
CA THR A 153 -2.71 16.09 -21.51
C THR A 153 -2.40 16.38 -20.05
N SER A 154 -3.00 15.64 -19.12
CA SER A 154 -2.78 15.80 -17.67
C SER A 154 -1.59 14.98 -17.22
N LYS A 155 -0.76 15.53 -16.31
CA LYS A 155 0.29 14.73 -15.67
C LYS A 155 -0.35 13.62 -14.84
N ILE A 156 0.13 12.39 -14.99
CA ILE A 156 -0.30 11.25 -14.17
C ILE A 156 -0.13 11.59 -12.70
N THR A 157 -1.25 11.87 -12.03
CA THR A 157 -1.27 12.11 -10.59
C THR A 157 -1.63 10.79 -9.91
N LEU A 158 -0.63 10.02 -9.51
CA LEU A 158 -0.82 8.83 -8.67
C LEU A 158 -1.20 9.27 -7.26
N HIS A 159 -2.03 8.47 -6.57
CA HIS A 159 -2.60 8.87 -5.28
C HIS A 159 -1.54 8.98 -4.19
N LEU A 160 -0.55 8.09 -4.21
CA LEU A 160 0.61 8.20 -3.33
C LEU A 160 1.75 8.86 -4.10
N PRO A 161 2.29 10.01 -3.64
CA PRO A 161 3.32 10.77 -4.33
C PRO A 161 4.65 10.01 -4.28
N ILE A 162 4.81 9.05 -5.17
CA ILE A 162 6.07 8.33 -5.30
C ILE A 162 6.97 9.20 -6.18
N ALA A 163 8.01 9.73 -5.55
CA ALA A 163 8.99 10.61 -6.20
C ALA A 163 9.87 9.88 -7.23
N LEU A 164 9.74 8.55 -7.33
CA LEU A 164 10.58 7.68 -8.16
C LEU A 164 9.70 6.67 -8.91
N ASP A 165 8.63 7.13 -9.56
CA ASP A 165 7.89 6.27 -10.49
C ASP A 165 8.43 6.51 -11.91
N PRO A 166 8.99 5.50 -12.60
CA PRO A 166 9.31 5.57 -14.01
C PRO A 166 8.12 6.02 -14.87
N LEU A 167 6.89 5.86 -14.37
CA LEU A 167 5.66 6.30 -15.03
C LEU A 167 5.40 7.81 -14.88
N LYS A 168 6.01 8.49 -13.90
CA LYS A 168 5.87 9.94 -13.68
C LYS A 168 6.63 10.77 -14.72
N GLU A 169 7.71 10.20 -15.28
CA GLU A 169 8.56 10.85 -16.30
C GLU A 169 8.29 10.35 -17.72
N ARG A 170 7.50 9.27 -17.89
CA ARG A 170 7.08 8.83 -19.21
C ARG A 170 6.02 9.78 -19.74
N GLN A 171 6.38 10.54 -20.77
CA GLN A 171 5.39 11.14 -21.65
C GLN A 171 4.58 10.00 -22.28
N LEU A 172 3.32 9.88 -21.87
CA LEU A 172 2.35 9.11 -22.62
C LEU A 172 2.20 9.77 -24.00
N SER A 173 2.08 8.95 -25.04
CA SER A 173 1.87 9.50 -26.38
C SER A 173 0.56 10.29 -26.41
N GLU A 174 0.59 11.51 -26.97
CA GLU A 174 -0.60 12.38 -27.15
C GLU A 174 -1.69 11.73 -28.02
N LYS A 175 -1.38 10.59 -28.68
CA LYS A 175 -2.32 9.84 -29.52
C LYS A 175 -3.46 9.16 -28.75
N TRP A 176 -3.38 9.08 -27.42
CA TRP A 176 -4.39 8.44 -26.59
C TRP A 176 -5.40 9.44 -26.06
N LYS A 177 -6.66 9.03 -25.93
CA LYS A 177 -7.73 9.89 -25.41
C LYS A 177 -8.01 9.69 -23.92
N ASN A 178 -7.72 8.50 -23.39
CA ASN A 178 -8.04 8.12 -22.03
C ASN A 178 -6.86 7.43 -21.37
N VAL A 179 -6.55 7.81 -20.13
CA VAL A 179 -5.56 7.14 -19.29
C VAL A 179 -6.28 6.59 -18.07
N PHE A 180 -6.37 5.26 -17.98
CA PHE A 180 -6.82 4.57 -16.77
C PHE A 180 -5.61 4.23 -15.90
N TYR A 181 -5.75 4.36 -14.59
CA TYR A 181 -4.75 3.91 -13.64
C TYR A 181 -5.40 3.16 -12.47
N ALA A 182 -4.68 2.18 -11.93
CA ALA A 182 -5.02 1.54 -10.68
C ALA A 182 -3.76 1.18 -9.88
N GLU A 183 -3.83 1.34 -8.57
CA GLU A 183 -2.74 1.11 -7.62
C GLU A 183 -3.26 0.32 -6.43
N TYR A 184 -2.53 -0.71 -6.03
CA TYR A 184 -2.80 -1.52 -4.86
C TYR A 184 -1.54 -1.59 -4.01
N TYR A 185 -1.70 -1.35 -2.71
CA TYR A 185 -0.66 -1.44 -1.70
C TYR A 185 -1.12 -2.37 -0.59
N PHE A 186 -0.32 -3.39 -0.34
CA PHE A 186 -0.59 -4.41 0.67
C PHE A 186 0.51 -4.34 1.73
N ILE A 187 0.25 -3.73 2.88
CA ILE A 187 1.23 -3.58 3.96
C ILE A 187 1.10 -4.74 4.95
N ASN A 188 2.17 -5.51 5.08
CA ASN A 188 2.24 -6.69 5.95
C ASN A 188 2.68 -6.34 7.38
N PHE A 189 3.60 -5.40 7.52
CA PHE A 189 4.08 -4.93 8.82
C PHE A 189 4.72 -3.53 8.69
N SER A 190 4.93 -2.87 9.82
CA SER A 190 5.75 -1.65 9.89
C SER A 190 6.91 -1.83 10.87
N VAL A 191 7.94 -1.00 10.74
CA VAL A 191 9.06 -0.94 11.68
C VAL A 191 9.15 0.46 12.25
N GLU A 192 8.96 0.60 13.56
CA GLU A 192 9.00 1.86 14.29
C GLU A 192 10.37 2.07 14.96
N ALA A 193 10.87 3.31 14.86
CA ALA A 193 11.96 3.84 15.66
C ALA A 193 11.43 4.50 16.94
N LYS A 194 11.62 3.84 18.08
CA LYS A 194 11.27 4.39 19.39
C LYS A 194 12.38 5.27 19.93
N VAL A 195 12.28 6.57 19.69
CA VAL A 195 13.21 7.58 20.23
C VAL A 195 12.72 8.05 21.60
N LYS A 196 13.55 7.87 22.66
CA LYS A 196 13.24 8.40 24.00
C LYS A 196 13.54 9.89 24.15
N THR A 197 14.58 10.37 23.46
CA THR A 197 15.03 11.76 23.48
C THR A 197 15.63 12.11 22.13
N TYR A 198 15.05 13.09 21.44
CA TYR A 198 15.61 13.72 20.25
C TYR A 198 15.83 15.19 20.54
N THR A 199 17.06 15.67 20.39
CA THR A 199 17.30 17.12 20.34
C THR A 199 16.83 17.60 18.99
N SER A 200 15.66 18.24 18.96
CA SER A 200 15.11 18.85 17.75
C SER A 200 16.09 19.87 17.18
N PHE A 201 16.47 19.69 15.92
CA PHE A 201 17.07 20.73 15.10
C PHE A 201 16.00 21.17 14.10
N SER A 202 15.80 22.47 13.92
CA SER A 202 14.69 23.01 13.12
C SER A 202 14.70 22.59 11.65
N ASP A 203 15.84 22.12 11.15
CA ASP A 203 16.07 21.73 9.76
C ASP A 203 16.19 20.21 9.55
N ARG A 204 16.04 19.40 10.59
CA ARG A 204 16.28 17.95 10.54
C ARG A 204 15.08 17.16 11.01
N VAL A 205 14.84 16.05 10.31
CA VAL A 205 13.85 15.05 10.68
C VAL A 205 14.51 13.68 10.69
N TYR A 206 13.93 12.73 11.40
CA TYR A 206 14.38 11.35 11.36
C TYR A 206 13.29 10.43 10.82
N VAL A 207 13.69 9.36 10.15
CA VAL A 207 12.78 8.31 9.70
C VAL A 207 12.20 7.61 10.92
N SER A 208 10.90 7.78 11.16
CA SER A 208 10.23 7.25 12.34
C SER A 208 9.64 5.86 12.11
N ASP A 209 9.00 5.65 10.96
CA ASP A 209 8.37 4.37 10.64
C ASP A 209 8.71 3.97 9.21
N ILE A 210 8.86 2.67 8.97
CA ILE A 210 8.98 2.09 7.62
C ILE A 210 7.90 1.04 7.43
N TYR A 211 7.10 1.19 6.38
CA TYR A 211 6.02 0.28 6.01
C TYR A 211 6.52 -0.73 4.98
N TRP A 212 6.40 -2.02 5.31
CA TRP A 212 6.82 -3.13 4.49
C TRP A 212 5.63 -3.87 3.88
N GLY A 213 5.73 -4.18 2.60
CA GLY A 213 4.64 -4.81 1.90
C GLY A 213 4.91 -5.13 0.44
N SER A 214 3.84 -5.32 -0.32
CA SER A 214 3.88 -5.40 -1.78
C SER A 214 3.00 -4.33 -2.40
N TYR A 215 3.29 -3.98 -3.66
CA TYR A 215 2.45 -3.10 -4.44
C TYR A 215 2.31 -3.61 -5.87
N ALA A 216 1.18 -3.26 -6.48
CA ALA A 216 0.92 -3.48 -7.89
C ALA A 216 0.27 -2.22 -8.47
N ARG A 217 0.83 -1.73 -9.57
CA ARG A 217 0.28 -0.59 -10.33
C ARG A 217 0.11 -0.96 -11.78
N ILE A 218 -0.93 -0.41 -12.37
CA ILE A 218 -1.23 -0.53 -13.79
C ILE A 218 -1.66 0.83 -14.31
N VAL A 219 -1.16 1.19 -15.49
CA VAL A 219 -1.60 2.34 -16.27
C VAL A 219 -1.91 1.84 -17.67
N VAL A 220 -3.11 2.18 -18.16
CA VAL A 220 -3.59 1.84 -19.50
C VAL A 220 -3.93 3.14 -20.22
N ALA A 221 -3.13 3.52 -21.20
CA ALA A 221 -3.43 4.63 -22.11
C ALA A 221 -4.14 4.05 -23.35
N THR A 222 -5.31 4.55 -23.72
CA THR A 222 -6.13 3.94 -24.79
C THR A 222 -7.08 4.95 -25.44
N ASN A 223 -7.61 4.57 -26.60
CA ASN A 223 -8.69 5.28 -27.30
C ASN A 223 -10.09 4.71 -27.00
N TYR A 224 -10.19 3.62 -26.23
CA TYR A 224 -11.48 3.12 -25.77
C TYR A 224 -12.17 4.10 -24.84
N LYS A 225 -13.51 4.01 -24.79
CA LYS A 225 -14.33 4.72 -23.79
C LYS A 225 -13.97 4.25 -22.38
N ARG A 226 -14.02 5.15 -21.41
CA ARG A 226 -13.63 4.91 -20.01
C ARG A 226 -14.41 3.78 -19.38
N GLU A 227 -15.71 3.74 -19.64
CA GLU A 227 -16.64 2.73 -19.11
C GLU A 227 -16.24 1.33 -19.60
N LYS A 228 -15.87 1.18 -20.88
CA LYS A 228 -15.41 -0.10 -21.44
C LYS A 228 -14.15 -0.58 -20.72
N VAL A 229 -13.19 0.31 -20.49
CA VAL A 229 -11.94 -0.03 -19.80
C VAL A 229 -12.21 -0.40 -18.35
N PHE A 230 -13.05 0.35 -17.66
CA PHE A 230 -13.40 0.12 -16.26
C PHE A 230 -14.15 -1.21 -16.06
N GLU A 231 -15.14 -1.49 -16.91
CA GLU A 231 -15.88 -2.74 -16.87
C GLU A 231 -14.98 -3.96 -17.10
N ALA A 232 -14.09 -3.88 -18.09
CA ALA A 232 -13.14 -4.94 -18.38
C ALA A 232 -12.17 -5.16 -17.21
N PHE A 233 -11.67 -4.08 -16.61
CA PHE A 233 -10.82 -4.13 -15.43
C PHE A 233 -11.51 -4.80 -14.23
N ASN A 234 -12.74 -4.37 -13.91
CA ASN A 234 -13.50 -4.93 -12.79
C ASN A 234 -13.90 -6.39 -13.01
N GLU A 235 -14.27 -6.76 -14.24
CA GLU A 235 -14.51 -8.17 -14.57
C GLU A 235 -13.24 -8.99 -14.35
N ARG A 236 -12.08 -8.48 -14.79
CA ARG A 236 -10.80 -9.19 -14.65
C ARG A 236 -10.37 -9.38 -13.19
N LEU A 237 -10.69 -8.45 -12.30
CA LEU A 237 -10.48 -8.62 -10.85
C LEU A 237 -11.29 -9.78 -10.27
N SER A 238 -12.47 -10.07 -10.81
CA SER A 238 -13.37 -11.12 -10.29
C SER A 238 -13.27 -12.43 -11.08
N ASN A 239 -12.74 -12.39 -12.30
CA ASN A 239 -12.69 -13.51 -13.23
C ASN A 239 -11.34 -13.50 -13.97
N SER A 240 -10.49 -14.49 -13.67
CA SER A 240 -9.18 -14.69 -14.30
C SER A 240 -9.22 -15.03 -15.80
N ARG A 241 -10.42 -15.17 -16.39
CA ARG A 241 -10.67 -15.38 -17.82
C ARG A 241 -11.62 -14.32 -18.41
N SER A 242 -11.53 -13.06 -17.94
CA SER A 242 -12.34 -11.95 -18.48
C SER A 242 -12.10 -11.77 -19.98
N LYS A 243 -13.16 -12.00 -20.76
CA LYS A 243 -13.14 -11.80 -22.21
C LYS A 243 -13.04 -10.31 -22.55
N LYS A 244 -13.71 -9.43 -21.79
CA LYS A 244 -13.66 -7.98 -22.02
C LYS A 244 -12.23 -7.43 -21.88
N TRP A 245 -11.46 -7.95 -20.92
CA TRP A 245 -10.06 -7.55 -20.77
C TRP A 245 -9.19 -8.10 -21.90
N ASP A 246 -9.36 -9.39 -22.23
CA ASP A 246 -8.61 -10.01 -23.32
C ASP A 246 -8.88 -9.31 -24.67
N GLU A 247 -10.11 -8.83 -24.91
CA GLU A 247 -10.46 -8.01 -26.08
C GLU A 247 -9.67 -6.69 -26.13
N ILE A 248 -9.52 -5.98 -25.00
CA ILE A 248 -8.71 -4.75 -24.93
C ILE A 248 -7.26 -5.05 -25.29
N LEU A 249 -6.72 -6.19 -24.82
CA LEU A 249 -5.34 -6.58 -25.05
C LEU A 249 -5.06 -7.00 -26.51
N GLN A 250 -6.04 -7.55 -27.21
CA GLN A 250 -5.90 -8.04 -28.59
C GLN A 250 -5.94 -6.94 -29.65
N ASP A 251 -6.69 -5.86 -29.42
CA ASP A 251 -6.94 -4.81 -30.43
C ASP A 251 -5.75 -3.85 -30.62
N GLN A 252 -4.66 -4.02 -29.85
CA GLN A 252 -3.43 -3.20 -29.84
C GLN A 252 -3.63 -1.67 -29.74
N ASN A 253 -4.85 -1.22 -29.44
CA ASN A 253 -5.23 0.18 -29.32
C ASN A 253 -5.04 0.68 -27.88
N TYR A 254 -3.90 0.34 -27.29
CA TYR A 254 -3.50 0.77 -25.96
C TYR A 254 -1.98 0.77 -25.80
N GLU A 255 -1.50 1.54 -24.83
CA GLU A 255 -0.21 1.40 -24.18
C GLU A 255 -0.43 0.95 -22.73
N LEU A 256 0.29 -0.09 -22.32
CA LEU A 256 0.18 -0.68 -20.99
C LEU A 256 1.50 -0.52 -20.25
N TYR A 257 1.39 -0.03 -19.02
CA TYR A 257 2.50 0.03 -18.10
C TYR A 257 2.13 -0.61 -16.79
N ILE A 258 3.02 -1.45 -16.27
CA ILE A 258 2.82 -2.16 -15.01
C ILE A 258 4.08 -2.00 -14.17
N SER A 259 3.88 -1.70 -12.88
CA SER A 259 4.95 -1.65 -11.89
C SER A 259 4.59 -2.53 -10.70
N LEU A 260 5.45 -3.49 -10.38
CA LEU A 260 5.25 -4.46 -9.29
C LEU A 260 6.44 -4.39 -8.33
N SER A 261 6.19 -4.49 -7.03
CA SER A 261 7.25 -4.39 -6.00
C SER A 261 8.38 -5.43 -6.15
N HIS A 262 8.09 -6.59 -6.74
CA HIS A 262 9.01 -7.71 -6.84
C HIS A 262 9.72 -7.80 -8.19
N VAL A 263 9.25 -7.09 -9.21
CA VAL A 263 9.88 -7.05 -10.53
C VAL A 263 10.81 -5.85 -10.57
N PRO A 264 12.14 -6.05 -10.72
CA PRO A 264 13.05 -4.93 -10.92
C PRO A 264 12.66 -4.16 -12.18
N ASP A 265 12.93 -2.85 -12.22
CA ASP A 265 12.90 -2.00 -13.42
C ASP A 265 13.96 -2.44 -14.44
N SER A 266 13.79 -3.66 -14.96
CA SER A 266 14.69 -4.33 -15.88
C SER A 266 14.39 -3.96 -17.33
N GLY A 267 13.43 -3.05 -17.56
CA GLY A 267 12.92 -2.70 -18.89
C GLY A 267 12.16 -3.82 -19.59
N LYS A 268 12.07 -5.02 -18.98
CA LYS A 268 11.29 -6.13 -19.53
C LYS A 268 9.80 -5.85 -19.38
N PRO A 269 8.99 -6.08 -20.43
CA PRO A 269 7.55 -5.89 -20.35
C PRO A 269 6.97 -6.86 -19.31
N VAL A 270 6.18 -6.30 -18.40
CA VAL A 270 5.37 -7.05 -17.44
C VAL A 270 3.99 -7.25 -18.07
N ASP A 271 3.50 -8.49 -18.10
CA ASP A 271 2.14 -8.77 -18.58
C ASP A 271 1.11 -8.46 -17.49
N SER A 272 -0.08 -8.05 -17.93
CA SER A 272 -1.25 -7.79 -17.10
C SER A 272 -1.62 -8.98 -16.20
N SER A 273 -1.38 -10.22 -16.63
CA SER A 273 -1.62 -11.40 -15.78
C SER A 273 -0.80 -11.38 -14.48
N GLN A 274 0.42 -10.83 -14.50
CA GLN A 274 1.26 -10.69 -13.30
C GLN A 274 0.75 -9.60 -12.37
N PHE A 275 0.15 -8.52 -12.91
CA PHE A 275 -0.55 -7.54 -12.09
C PHE A 275 -1.71 -8.19 -11.34
N PHE A 276 -2.60 -8.90 -12.07
CA PHE A 276 -3.75 -9.54 -11.45
C PHE A 276 -3.34 -10.65 -10.48
N SER A 277 -2.28 -11.42 -10.75
CA SER A 277 -1.80 -12.43 -9.79
C SER A 277 -1.34 -11.80 -8.47
N VAL A 278 -0.70 -10.63 -8.50
CA VAL A 278 -0.36 -9.90 -7.28
C VAL A 278 -1.60 -9.34 -6.61
N VAL A 279 -2.60 -8.84 -7.35
CA VAL A 279 -3.80 -8.26 -6.75
C VAL A 279 -4.72 -9.32 -6.15
N VAL A 280 -5.00 -10.41 -6.86
CA VAL A 280 -5.97 -11.45 -6.46
C VAL A 280 -5.36 -12.73 -5.88
N GLY A 281 -4.07 -12.96 -6.11
CA GLY A 281 -3.37 -14.18 -5.72
C GLY A 281 -2.34 -13.97 -4.60
N ASP A 282 -1.31 -14.82 -4.61
CA ASP A 282 -0.23 -14.79 -3.63
C ASP A 282 0.60 -13.52 -3.76
N LYS A 283 0.79 -12.85 -2.62
CA LYS A 283 1.60 -11.64 -2.55
C LYS A 283 3.08 -12.01 -2.56
N PRO A 284 3.93 -11.24 -3.26
CA PRO A 284 5.36 -11.46 -3.24
C PRO A 284 5.96 -11.14 -1.86
N GLU A 285 7.23 -11.47 -1.68
CA GLU A 285 7.95 -11.14 -0.45
C GLU A 285 7.87 -9.61 -0.15
N PRO A 286 7.57 -9.23 1.11
CA PRO A 286 7.46 -7.82 1.49
C PRO A 286 8.79 -7.06 1.32
N LYS A 287 8.69 -5.83 0.84
CA LYS A 287 9.81 -4.87 0.72
C LYS A 287 9.42 -3.55 1.37
N PRO A 288 10.39 -2.68 1.72
CA PRO A 288 10.08 -1.32 2.15
C PRO A 288 9.34 -0.58 1.04
N ILE A 289 8.16 -0.03 1.31
CA ILE A 289 7.37 0.75 0.35
C ILE A 289 7.40 2.22 0.72
N PHE A 290 7.04 2.51 1.97
CA PHE A 290 6.92 3.87 2.47
C PHE A 290 7.64 4.06 3.78
N PHE A 291 7.89 5.31 4.12
CA PHE A 291 8.34 5.72 5.43
C PHE A 291 7.70 7.04 5.85
N THR A 292 7.66 7.28 7.15
CA THR A 292 7.26 8.57 7.75
C THR A 292 8.46 9.19 8.44
N VAL A 293 8.37 10.48 8.71
CA VAL A 293 9.40 11.23 9.45
C VAL A 293 8.80 11.96 10.65
N LYS A 294 9.64 12.21 11.65
CA LYS A 294 9.34 13.03 12.83
C LYS A 294 10.49 14.00 13.12
#